data_AF-A0A956KA16-F1
#
_entry.id   AF-A0A956KA16-F1
#
_cell.length_a   1.000
_cell.length_b   1.000
_cell.length_c   1.000
_cell.angle_alpha   90.00
_cell.angle_beta   90.00
_cell.angle_gamma   90.00
#
_symmetry.space_group_name_H-M   'P 1'
#
loop_
_entity.id
_entity.type
_entity.pdbx_description
1 polymer ?
#
loop_
_entity_poly.entity_id
_entity_poly.type
_entity_poly.pdbx_seq_one_letter_code
_entity_poly.pdbx_strand_id
1 'polypeptide(L)'
;IIHAPEGRMSEVLELVSRIRGSDIPVLIVGETGTGKEMIARAIHDTGGRKGRPFIAINCGALPENLLESELFGHEKGAFTGAQARRRGRFELADGGTIFLDEITETTPAFQARLLRVLQEGSFERVGGEETIEVDVRVIAACNRDLQQEIGSGAFRSDLYYRLNGFPIPLPPLRERPEDIPLLADHFLKKHAAGRVDAISDQV
;
A
#
# COMPACT_ATOMS: atom_id res chain seq x y z
N ILE A 1 -5.18 -15.98 -1.22
CA ILE A 1 -3.83 -15.80 -1.81
C ILE A 1 -3.38 -17.17 -2.26
N ILE A 2 -2.87 -17.31 -3.49
CA ILE A 2 -2.48 -18.62 -4.05
C ILE A 2 -1.01 -18.84 -3.73
N HIS A 3 -0.71 -19.98 -3.08
CA HIS A 3 0.63 -20.37 -2.68
C HIS A 3 0.70 -21.86 -2.34
N ALA A 4 1.91 -22.40 -2.26
CA ALA A 4 2.19 -23.74 -1.77
C ALA A 4 1.98 -23.83 -0.23
N PRO A 5 1.41 -24.92 0.32
CA PRO A 5 1.03 -25.03 1.74
C PRO A 5 2.16 -24.82 2.76
N GLU A 6 3.40 -25.17 2.41
CA GLU A 6 4.58 -25.08 3.30
C GLU A 6 5.68 -24.19 2.68
N GLY A 7 5.31 -23.30 1.76
CA GLY A 7 6.24 -22.36 1.12
C GLY A 7 6.44 -21.08 1.92
N ARG A 8 7.38 -20.23 1.48
CA ARG A 8 7.68 -18.93 2.13
C ARG A 8 6.47 -18.01 2.27
N MET A 9 5.45 -18.17 1.41
CA MET A 9 4.22 -17.39 1.54
C MET A 9 3.37 -17.80 2.75
N SER A 10 3.45 -19.06 3.18
CA SER A 10 2.79 -19.50 4.41
C SER A 10 3.36 -18.76 5.63
N GLU A 11 4.69 -18.58 5.70
CA GLU A 11 5.35 -17.79 6.74
C GLU A 11 4.87 -16.32 6.73
N VAL A 12 4.70 -15.72 5.55
CA VAL A 12 4.12 -14.37 5.41
C VAL A 12 2.70 -14.31 5.94
N LEU A 13 1.86 -15.30 5.65
CA LEU A 13 0.48 -15.36 6.12
C LEU A 13 0.39 -15.62 7.63
N GLU A 14 1.36 -16.32 8.21
CA GLU A 14 1.49 -16.42 9.67
C GLU A 14 1.79 -15.06 10.30
N LEU A 15 2.68 -14.26 9.70
CA LEU A 15 2.95 -12.88 10.16
C LEU A 15 1.68 -12.02 10.10
N VAL A 16 0.91 -12.10 9.01
CA VAL A 16 -0.40 -11.43 8.90
C VAL A 16 -1.35 -11.88 10.01
N SER A 17 -1.36 -13.17 10.33
CA SER A 17 -2.21 -13.73 11.39
C SER A 17 -1.82 -13.24 12.78
N ARG A 18 -0.54 -12.99 13.06
CA ARG A 18 -0.06 -12.49 14.36
C ARG A 18 -0.51 -11.07 14.67
N ILE A 19 -0.71 -10.24 13.66
CA ILE A 19 -1.17 -8.84 13.81
C ILE A 19 -2.69 -8.70 13.67
N ARG A 20 -3.41 -9.82 13.64
CA ARG A 20 -4.87 -9.84 13.55
C ARG A 20 -5.48 -9.12 14.74
N GLY A 21 -6.37 -8.17 14.47
CA GLY A 21 -7.04 -7.37 15.50
C GLY A 21 -6.22 -6.22 16.08
N SER A 22 -4.98 -6.03 15.61
CA SER A 22 -4.16 -4.86 15.94
C SER A 22 -4.23 -3.82 14.83
N ASP A 23 -4.20 -2.54 15.20
CA ASP A 23 -4.10 -1.39 14.29
C ASP A 23 -2.67 -0.85 14.18
N ILE A 24 -1.67 -1.60 14.65
CA ILE A 24 -0.25 -1.24 14.49
C ILE A 24 0.06 -0.99 13.00
N PRO A 25 0.80 0.10 12.68
CA PRO A 25 1.28 0.36 11.32
C PRO A 25 2.09 -0.80 10.76
N VAL A 26 1.81 -1.19 9.53
CA VAL A 26 2.49 -2.29 8.86
C VAL A 26 3.30 -1.76 7.68
N LEU A 27 4.54 -2.23 7.55
CA LEU A 27 5.39 -1.96 6.41
C LEU A 27 5.64 -3.26 5.63
N ILE A 28 5.13 -3.35 4.41
CA ILE A 28 5.33 -4.51 3.51
C ILE A 28 6.53 -4.21 2.60
N VAL A 29 7.58 -5.03 2.70
CA VAL A 29 8.81 -4.83 1.92
C VAL A 29 8.94 -5.94 0.89
N GLY A 30 8.95 -5.62 -0.39
CA GLY A 30 9.11 -6.61 -1.44
C GLY A 30 9.17 -6.02 -2.84
N GLU A 31 9.74 -6.79 -3.77
CA GLU A 31 9.91 -6.35 -5.15
C GLU A 31 8.58 -6.01 -5.84
N THR A 32 8.64 -5.20 -6.89
CA THR A 32 7.49 -4.88 -7.74
C THR A 32 6.84 -6.17 -8.27
N GLY A 33 5.51 -6.24 -8.24
CA GLY A 33 4.77 -7.39 -8.76
C GLY A 33 4.71 -8.63 -7.84
N THR A 34 5.28 -8.58 -6.64
CA THR A 34 5.24 -9.72 -5.68
C THR A 34 3.89 -9.92 -4.98
N GLY A 35 2.96 -8.97 -5.14
CA GLY A 35 1.60 -9.05 -4.57
C GLY A 35 1.38 -8.27 -3.27
N LYS A 36 2.15 -7.20 -3.03
CA LYS A 36 2.07 -6.36 -1.81
C LYS A 36 0.64 -5.91 -1.47
N GLU A 37 -0.13 -5.46 -2.47
CA GLU A 37 -1.53 -5.07 -2.27
C GLU A 37 -2.41 -6.23 -1.79
N MET A 38 -2.18 -7.46 -2.27
CA MET A 38 -2.95 -8.63 -1.78
C MET A 38 -2.68 -8.91 -0.31
N ILE A 39 -1.44 -8.72 0.14
CA ILE A 39 -1.09 -8.83 1.57
C ILE A 39 -1.75 -7.70 2.36
N ALA A 40 -1.69 -6.46 1.89
CA ALA A 40 -2.37 -5.33 2.53
C ALA A 40 -3.87 -5.55 2.69
N ARG A 41 -4.53 -6.08 1.64
CA ARG A 41 -5.95 -6.47 1.69
C ARG A 41 -6.20 -7.60 2.69
N ALA A 42 -5.35 -8.64 2.71
CA ALA A 42 -5.50 -9.72 3.68
C ALA A 42 -5.37 -9.22 5.13
N ILE A 43 -4.48 -8.27 5.42
CA ILE A 43 -4.35 -7.63 6.74
C ILE A 43 -5.63 -6.89 7.11
N HIS A 44 -6.20 -6.11 6.17
CA HIS A 44 -7.45 -5.39 6.37
C HIS A 44 -8.63 -6.36 6.61
N ASP A 45 -8.78 -7.37 5.75
CA ASP A 45 -9.91 -8.31 5.75
C ASP A 45 -9.92 -9.26 6.97
N THR A 46 -8.77 -9.43 7.63
CA THR A 46 -8.64 -10.25 8.84
C THR A 46 -8.63 -9.41 10.13
N GLY A 47 -8.39 -8.11 10.03
CA GLY A 47 -8.26 -7.17 11.15
C GLY A 47 -9.59 -6.67 11.75
N GLY A 48 -9.50 -5.77 12.73
CA GLY A 48 -10.65 -5.20 13.44
C GLY A 48 -11.51 -4.24 12.58
N ARG A 49 -10.93 -3.70 11.50
CA ARG A 49 -11.60 -2.80 10.55
C ARG A 49 -12.19 -3.52 9.34
N LYS A 50 -12.36 -4.84 9.41
CA LYS A 50 -12.97 -5.62 8.33
C LYS A 50 -14.34 -5.04 7.95
N GLY A 51 -14.57 -4.87 6.65
CA GLY A 51 -15.83 -4.34 6.11
C GLY A 51 -15.94 -2.82 6.18
N ARG A 52 -14.92 -2.13 6.69
CA ARG A 52 -14.75 -0.67 6.56
C ARG A 52 -14.04 -0.34 5.24
N PRO A 53 -13.94 0.94 4.84
CA PRO A 53 -13.22 1.31 3.62
C PRO A 53 -11.78 0.81 3.62
N PHE A 54 -11.36 0.25 2.48
CA PHE A 54 -9.96 0.01 2.15
C PHE A 54 -9.61 0.85 0.94
N ILE A 55 -8.79 1.89 1.14
CA ILE A 55 -8.38 2.82 0.09
C ILE A 55 -6.92 2.59 -0.24
N ALA A 56 -6.64 2.13 -1.47
CA ALA A 56 -5.29 1.97 -1.98
C ALA A 56 -4.88 3.17 -2.84
N ILE A 57 -3.63 3.59 -2.70
CA ILE A 57 -2.99 4.57 -3.58
C ILE A 57 -1.55 4.17 -3.84
N ASN A 58 -1.10 4.34 -5.08
CA ASN A 58 0.30 4.19 -5.45
C ASN A 58 0.95 5.58 -5.47
N CYS A 59 1.91 5.80 -4.58
CA CYS A 59 2.60 7.08 -4.41
C CYS A 59 3.53 7.42 -5.58
N GLY A 60 4.01 6.43 -6.33
CA GLY A 60 4.85 6.63 -7.51
C GLY A 60 4.09 6.85 -8.82
N ALA A 61 2.76 6.69 -8.82
CA ALA A 61 1.95 6.76 -10.04
C ALA A 61 1.56 8.19 -10.46
N LEU A 62 1.74 9.19 -9.59
CA LEU A 62 1.28 10.55 -9.79
C LEU A 62 2.40 11.58 -9.51
N PRO A 63 2.41 12.71 -10.24
CA PRO A 63 3.18 13.88 -9.83
C PRO A 63 2.80 14.34 -8.41
N GLU A 64 3.77 14.90 -7.68
CA GLU A 64 3.64 15.25 -6.27
C GLU A 64 2.39 16.10 -5.95
N ASN A 65 2.13 17.16 -6.72
CA ASN A 65 0.97 18.02 -6.52
C ASN A 65 -0.38 17.29 -6.67
N LEU A 66 -0.45 16.34 -7.61
CA LEU A 66 -1.63 15.50 -7.80
C LEU A 66 -1.73 14.43 -6.71
N LEU A 67 -0.60 13.89 -6.25
CA LEU A 67 -0.56 12.95 -5.12
C LEU A 67 -1.07 13.61 -3.84
N GLU A 68 -0.63 14.82 -3.52
CA GLU A 68 -1.13 15.59 -2.37
C GLU A 68 -2.63 15.84 -2.48
N SER A 69 -3.08 16.29 -3.65
CA SER A 69 -4.49 16.56 -3.93
C SER A 69 -5.37 15.31 -3.86
N GLU A 70 -4.87 14.14 -4.28
CA GLU A 70 -5.58 12.87 -4.14
C GLU A 70 -5.63 12.42 -2.67
N LEU A 71 -4.54 12.52 -1.91
CA LEU A 71 -4.48 12.04 -0.53
C LEU A 71 -5.19 12.94 0.48
N PHE A 72 -4.94 14.24 0.40
CA PHE A 72 -5.44 15.23 1.36
C PHE A 72 -6.63 16.02 0.81
N GLY A 73 -6.97 15.85 -0.47
CA GLY A 73 -8.04 16.65 -1.08
C GLY A 73 -7.59 18.11 -1.32
N HIS A 74 -8.50 18.88 -1.90
CA HIS A 74 -8.25 20.30 -2.17
C HIS A 74 -9.53 21.11 -2.08
N GLU A 75 -9.38 22.38 -1.72
CA GLU A 75 -10.45 23.37 -1.85
C GLU A 75 -10.52 23.93 -3.27
N LYS A 76 -11.69 24.48 -3.62
CA LYS A 76 -11.88 25.15 -4.91
C LYS A 76 -10.90 26.33 -5.02
N GLY A 77 -10.14 26.38 -6.12
CA GLY A 77 -9.16 27.43 -6.38
C GLY A 77 -7.79 27.23 -5.73
N ALA A 78 -7.53 26.08 -5.09
CA ALA A 78 -6.23 25.80 -4.46
C ALA A 78 -5.04 25.79 -5.45
N PHE A 79 -5.28 25.46 -6.72
CA PHE A 79 -4.32 25.50 -7.81
C PHE A 79 -5.02 25.64 -9.16
N THR A 80 -4.26 25.91 -10.22
CA THR A 80 -4.79 25.97 -11.59
C THR A 80 -5.42 24.64 -12.00
N GLY A 81 -6.75 24.63 -12.17
CA GLY A 81 -7.51 23.41 -12.47
C GLY A 81 -8.38 22.89 -11.30
N ALA A 82 -8.24 23.44 -10.10
CA ALA A 82 -9.10 23.13 -8.94
C ALA A 82 -10.49 23.78 -9.06
N GLN A 83 -11.30 23.31 -10.02
CA GLN A 83 -12.61 23.90 -10.32
C GLN A 83 -13.68 23.64 -9.24
N ALA A 84 -13.49 22.61 -8.44
CA ALA A 84 -14.38 22.22 -7.35
C ALA A 84 -13.57 21.73 -6.16
N ARG A 85 -14.20 21.71 -4.97
CA ARG A 85 -13.65 21.04 -3.79
C ARG A 85 -13.65 19.53 -4.01
N ARG A 86 -12.61 18.84 -3.53
CA ARG A 86 -12.53 17.37 -3.57
C ARG A 86 -12.04 16.82 -2.23
N ARG A 87 -12.72 15.76 -1.75
CA ARG A 87 -12.32 14.99 -0.57
C ARG A 87 -11.10 14.15 -0.89
N GLY A 88 -10.16 14.08 0.05
CA GLY A 88 -8.92 13.30 -0.07
C GLY A 88 -9.11 11.82 0.28
N ARG A 89 -8.15 10.97 -0.08
CA ARG A 89 -8.16 9.54 0.25
C ARG A 89 -8.15 9.28 1.75
N PHE A 90 -7.50 10.10 2.57
CA PHE A 90 -7.56 9.97 4.03
C PHE A 90 -9.00 10.16 4.54
N GLU A 91 -9.70 11.18 4.04
CA GLU A 91 -11.11 11.45 4.38
C GLU A 91 -12.05 10.32 3.92
N LEU A 92 -11.74 9.68 2.78
CA LEU A 92 -12.49 8.54 2.26
C LEU A 92 -12.17 7.23 2.99
N ALA A 93 -11.01 7.15 3.62
CA ALA A 93 -10.54 5.98 4.37
C ALA A 93 -10.92 6.03 5.86
N ASP A 94 -11.61 7.09 6.29
CA ASP A 94 -11.98 7.30 7.70
C ASP A 94 -12.75 6.10 8.30
N GLY A 95 -12.39 5.72 9.51
CA GLY A 95 -12.82 4.49 10.18
C GLY A 95 -12.32 3.19 9.54
N GLY A 96 -11.47 3.28 8.51
CA GLY A 96 -11.01 2.18 7.67
C GLY A 96 -9.49 2.05 7.59
N THR A 97 -8.98 1.68 6.42
CA THR A 97 -7.56 1.45 6.17
C THR A 97 -7.11 2.13 4.89
N ILE A 98 -5.96 2.79 4.94
CA ILE A 98 -5.26 3.31 3.77
C ILE A 98 -4.01 2.47 3.48
N PHE A 99 -3.86 2.07 2.23
CA PHE A 99 -2.68 1.39 1.71
C PHE A 99 -1.88 2.35 0.84
N LEU A 100 -0.64 2.61 1.24
CA LEU A 100 0.31 3.49 0.57
C LEU A 100 1.38 2.63 -0.13
N ASP A 101 1.22 2.39 -1.43
CA ASP A 101 2.18 1.61 -2.22
C ASP A 101 3.30 2.50 -2.75
N GLU A 102 4.50 1.93 -2.86
CA GLU A 102 5.72 2.62 -3.31
C GLU A 102 6.02 3.90 -2.53
N ILE A 103 5.97 3.84 -1.19
CA ILE A 103 6.17 5.01 -0.31
C ILE A 103 7.54 5.68 -0.47
N THR A 104 8.53 4.94 -0.99
CA THR A 104 9.87 5.43 -1.31
C THR A 104 9.91 6.41 -2.46
N GLU A 105 8.86 6.47 -3.29
CA GLU A 105 8.77 7.42 -4.42
C GLU A 105 8.27 8.81 -4.00
N THR A 106 8.08 9.03 -2.69
CA THR A 106 7.59 10.31 -2.16
C THR A 106 8.71 11.29 -1.88
N THR A 107 8.42 12.58 -2.04
CA THR A 107 9.38 13.66 -1.75
C THR A 107 9.50 13.91 -0.23
N PRO A 108 10.61 14.50 0.25
CA PRO A 108 10.76 14.88 1.66
C PRO A 108 9.66 15.83 2.17
N ALA A 109 9.15 16.71 1.30
CA ALA A 109 8.07 17.64 1.64
C ALA A 109 6.75 16.89 1.89
N PHE A 110 6.39 16.00 0.97
CA PHE A 110 5.24 15.12 1.15
C PHE A 110 5.38 14.23 2.39
N GLN A 111 6.56 13.65 2.62
CA GLN A 111 6.84 12.80 3.79
C GLN A 111 6.61 13.56 5.10
N ALA A 112 7.02 14.83 5.19
CA ALA A 112 6.77 15.66 6.37
C ALA A 112 5.27 15.89 6.62
N ARG A 113 4.49 16.10 5.55
CA ARG A 113 3.03 16.26 5.66
C ARG A 113 2.34 14.97 6.05
N LEU A 114 2.70 13.85 5.42
CA LEU A 114 2.21 12.53 5.79
C LEU A 114 2.48 12.22 7.26
N LEU A 115 3.71 12.49 7.75
CA LEU A 115 4.07 12.29 9.14
C LEU A 115 3.14 13.04 10.10
N ARG A 116 2.79 14.30 9.80
CA ARG A 116 1.83 15.07 10.62
C ARG A 116 0.49 14.38 10.72
N VAL A 117 -0.06 13.91 9.59
CA VAL A 117 -1.34 13.18 9.58
C VAL A 117 -1.25 11.90 10.42
N LEU A 118 -0.15 11.15 10.30
CA LEU A 118 0.06 9.93 11.08
C LEU A 118 0.23 10.20 12.58
N GLN A 119 0.71 11.37 12.97
CA GLN A 119 0.95 11.76 14.37
C GLN A 119 -0.31 12.35 15.02
N GLU A 120 -0.97 13.26 14.33
CA GLU A 120 -2.07 14.07 14.85
C GLU A 120 -3.44 13.41 14.60
N GLY A 121 -3.55 12.53 13.60
CA GLY A 121 -4.85 12.01 13.16
C GLY A 121 -5.71 13.07 12.47
N SER A 122 -5.11 14.17 12.05
CA SER A 122 -5.80 15.27 11.38
C SER A 122 -4.96 15.89 10.27
N PHE A 123 -5.62 16.55 9.32
CA PHE A 123 -4.97 17.27 8.23
C PHE A 123 -5.83 18.39 7.66
N GLU A 124 -5.22 19.27 6.87
CA GLU A 124 -5.91 20.30 6.09
C GLU A 124 -5.85 19.96 4.60
N ARG A 125 -6.93 20.26 3.87
CA ARG A 125 -6.94 20.14 2.41
C ARG A 125 -5.95 21.12 1.80
N VAL A 126 -5.44 20.81 0.60
CA VAL A 126 -4.61 21.76 -0.14
C VAL A 126 -5.39 23.06 -0.37
N GLY A 127 -4.82 24.19 0.06
CA GLY A 127 -5.42 25.51 -0.07
C GLY A 127 -6.60 25.79 0.86
N GLY A 128 -6.85 24.93 1.85
CA GLY A 128 -7.87 25.14 2.88
C GLY A 128 -7.25 25.31 4.28
N GLU A 129 -8.04 25.83 5.21
CA GLU A 129 -7.69 26.00 6.63
C GLU A 129 -8.57 25.13 7.55
N GLU A 130 -9.52 24.39 6.99
CA GLU A 130 -10.37 23.46 7.73
C GLU A 130 -9.54 22.24 8.15
N THR A 131 -9.32 22.08 9.45
CA THR A 131 -8.74 20.87 10.04
C THR A 131 -9.77 19.74 10.01
N ILE A 132 -9.37 18.59 9.45
CA ILE A 132 -10.19 17.39 9.30
C ILE A 132 -9.56 16.29 10.15
N GLU A 133 -10.29 15.79 11.13
CA GLU A 133 -9.91 14.62 11.92
C GLU A 133 -10.31 13.34 11.20
N VAL A 134 -9.44 12.33 11.23
CA VAL A 134 -9.66 11.00 10.67
C VAL A 134 -9.06 9.91 11.54
N ASP A 135 -9.76 8.79 11.64
CA ASP A 135 -9.26 7.57 12.27
C ASP A 135 -8.96 6.52 11.19
N VAL A 136 -7.70 6.46 10.75
CA VAL A 136 -7.27 5.61 9.63
C VAL A 136 -6.11 4.72 10.04
N ARG A 137 -6.29 3.41 9.86
CA ARG A 137 -5.17 2.46 9.93
C ARG A 137 -4.30 2.58 8.68
N VAL A 138 -2.98 2.63 8.85
CA VAL A 138 -2.03 2.76 7.74
C VAL A 138 -1.26 1.47 7.50
N ILE A 139 -1.21 1.06 6.23
CA ILE A 139 -0.33 0.02 5.72
C ILE A 139 0.51 0.66 4.61
N ALA A 140 1.83 0.61 4.71
CA ALA A 140 2.74 1.10 3.69
C ALA A 140 3.45 -0.06 2.98
N ALA A 141 3.88 0.17 1.75
CA ALA A 141 4.68 -0.77 0.99
C ALA A 141 5.82 -0.07 0.25
N CYS A 142 6.94 -0.77 0.09
CA CYS A 142 8.08 -0.32 -0.74
C CYS A 142 8.77 -1.51 -1.40
N ASN A 143 9.50 -1.23 -2.48
CA ASN A 143 10.38 -2.18 -3.15
C ASN A 143 11.88 -1.90 -2.93
N ARG A 144 12.24 -0.82 -2.25
CA ARG A 144 13.62 -0.46 -1.91
C ARG A 144 13.91 -0.61 -0.42
N ASP A 145 15.20 -0.67 -0.10
CA ASP A 145 15.70 -0.66 1.27
C ASP A 145 15.59 0.76 1.86
N LEU A 146 14.59 0.94 2.74
CA LEU A 146 14.35 2.22 3.41
C LEU A 146 15.54 2.67 4.28
N GLN A 147 16.39 1.76 4.78
CA GLN A 147 17.58 2.18 5.54
C GLN A 147 18.60 2.87 4.63
N GLN A 148 18.76 2.40 3.40
CA GLN A 148 19.62 3.05 2.41
C GLN A 148 19.06 4.42 1.98
N GLU A 149 17.75 4.50 1.77
CA GLU A 149 17.07 5.76 1.43
C GLU A 149 17.13 6.79 2.57
N ILE A 150 17.16 6.34 3.84
CA ILE A 150 17.44 7.21 4.98
C ILE A 150 18.90 7.68 4.95
N GLY A 151 19.85 6.78 4.68
CA GLY A 151 21.27 7.11 4.60
C GLY A 151 21.61 8.11 3.48
N SER A 152 20.85 8.10 2.39
CA SER A 152 20.98 9.06 1.28
C SER A 152 20.24 10.38 1.51
N GLY A 153 19.40 10.47 2.55
CA GLY A 153 18.55 11.62 2.84
C GLY A 153 17.28 11.71 1.97
N ALA A 154 16.99 10.68 1.17
CA ALA A 154 15.78 10.60 0.35
C ALA A 154 14.52 10.24 1.16
N PHE A 155 14.70 9.56 2.29
CA PHE A 155 13.60 9.19 3.18
C PHE A 155 13.84 9.66 4.62
N ARG A 156 12.80 10.20 5.26
CA ARG A 156 12.92 10.68 6.63
C ARG A 156 12.89 9.52 7.64
N SER A 157 13.83 9.55 8.58
CA SER A 157 13.95 8.54 9.63
C SER A 157 12.74 8.52 10.57
N ASP A 158 12.17 9.67 10.92
CA ASP A 158 11.00 9.79 11.79
C ASP A 158 9.74 9.14 11.17
N LEU A 159 9.51 9.36 9.87
CA LEU A 159 8.45 8.71 9.12
C LEU A 159 8.68 7.19 9.04
N TYR A 160 9.92 6.76 8.80
CA TYR A 160 10.25 5.33 8.79
C TYR A 160 9.86 4.65 10.10
N TYR A 161 10.25 5.21 11.25
CA TYR A 161 9.90 4.62 12.55
C TYR A 161 8.39 4.65 12.84
N ARG A 162 7.65 5.62 12.29
CA ARG A 162 6.19 5.67 12.42
C ARG A 162 5.49 4.61 11.56
N LEU A 163 6.00 4.33 10.37
CA LEU A 163 5.44 3.33 9.44
C LEU A 163 5.88 1.90 9.76
N ASN A 164 7.12 1.72 10.23
CA ASN A 164 7.73 0.43 10.49
C ASN A 164 7.36 -0.13 11.88
N GLY A 165 6.07 -0.14 12.21
CA GLY A 165 5.57 -0.73 13.45
C GLY A 165 5.66 -2.27 13.43
N PHE A 166 5.31 -2.87 12.29
CA PHE A 166 5.44 -4.30 12.05
C PHE A 166 5.88 -4.57 10.60
N PRO A 167 7.15 -4.92 10.35
CA PRO A 167 7.63 -5.23 9.01
C PRO A 167 7.14 -6.62 8.54
N ILE A 168 6.73 -6.70 7.27
CA ILE A 168 6.38 -7.96 6.59
C ILE A 168 7.20 -8.06 5.31
N PRO A 169 8.28 -8.87 5.29
CA PRO A 169 9.03 -9.13 4.07
C PRO A 169 8.22 -10.03 3.13
N LEU A 170 8.15 -9.68 1.85
CA LEU A 170 7.45 -10.43 0.82
C LEU A 170 8.47 -11.03 -0.16
N PRO A 171 8.65 -12.36 -0.18
CA PRO A 171 9.68 -12.99 -0.99
C PRO A 171 9.38 -12.86 -2.50
N PRO A 172 10.41 -12.57 -3.32
CA PRO A 172 10.29 -12.58 -4.77
C PRO A 172 10.00 -13.98 -5.29
N LEU A 173 9.43 -14.10 -6.49
CA LEU A 173 8.99 -15.39 -7.04
C LEU A 173 10.14 -16.42 -7.16
N ARG A 174 11.36 -15.97 -7.43
CA ARG A 174 12.57 -16.81 -7.50
C ARG A 174 12.92 -17.50 -6.17
N GLU A 175 12.40 -17.02 -5.05
CA GLU A 175 12.61 -17.58 -3.71
C GLU A 175 11.45 -18.48 -3.27
N ARG A 176 10.44 -18.67 -4.12
CA ARG A 176 9.27 -19.52 -3.90
C ARG A 176 8.87 -20.27 -5.18
N PRO A 177 9.76 -21.07 -5.77
CA PRO A 177 9.50 -21.75 -7.04
C PRO A 177 8.30 -22.71 -6.96
N GLU A 178 7.93 -23.19 -5.76
CA GLU A 178 6.79 -24.06 -5.52
C GLU A 178 5.45 -23.36 -5.79
N ASP A 179 5.41 -22.02 -5.70
CA ASP A 179 4.23 -21.23 -6.05
C ASP A 179 4.01 -21.15 -7.57
N ILE A 180 5.05 -21.35 -8.39
CA ILE A 180 5.01 -21.11 -9.84
C ILE A 180 3.95 -21.97 -10.53
N PRO A 181 3.89 -23.31 -10.34
CA PRO A 181 2.87 -24.14 -11.01
C PRO A 181 1.44 -23.74 -10.63
N LEU A 182 1.23 -23.36 -9.37
CA LEU A 182 -0.08 -22.95 -8.84
C LEU A 182 -0.53 -21.61 -9.41
N LEU A 183 0.38 -20.65 -9.49
CA LEU A 183 0.13 -19.35 -10.10
C LEU A 183 -0.12 -19.49 -11.61
N ALA A 184 0.66 -20.32 -12.31
CA ALA A 184 0.47 -20.58 -13.73
C ALA A 184 -0.91 -21.18 -14.01
N ASP A 185 -1.32 -22.22 -13.28
CA ASP A 185 -2.66 -22.82 -13.41
C ASP A 185 -3.78 -21.80 -13.13
N HIS A 186 -3.61 -20.95 -12.11
CA HIS A 186 -4.57 -19.88 -11.83
C HIS A 186 -4.69 -18.88 -12.98
N PHE A 187 -3.58 -18.37 -13.50
CA PHE A 187 -3.60 -17.40 -14.59
C PHE A 187 -4.11 -18.02 -15.89
N LEU A 188 -3.77 -19.29 -16.17
CA LEU A 188 -4.38 -20.04 -17.26
C LEU A 188 -5.89 -20.06 -17.11
N LYS A 189 -6.44 -20.48 -15.96
CA LYS A 189 -7.88 -20.51 -15.73
C LYS A 189 -8.54 -19.13 -15.80
N LYS A 190 -7.88 -18.11 -15.26
CA LYS A 190 -8.38 -16.72 -15.23
C LYS A 190 -8.46 -16.09 -16.61
N HIS A 191 -7.50 -16.40 -17.49
CA HIS A 191 -7.36 -15.76 -18.81
C HIS A 191 -7.79 -16.65 -19.98
N ALA A 192 -7.96 -17.97 -19.79
CA ALA A 192 -8.45 -18.91 -20.80
C ALA A 192 -9.94 -18.75 -21.15
N ALA A 193 -10.64 -17.76 -20.57
CA ALA A 193 -11.92 -17.29 -21.09
C ALA A 193 -11.83 -16.74 -22.53
N GLY A 194 -10.62 -16.59 -23.10
CA GLY A 194 -10.36 -16.67 -24.53
C GLY A 194 -9.53 -17.92 -24.85
N ARG A 195 -10.10 -18.86 -25.62
CA ARG A 195 -9.52 -20.11 -26.16
C ARG A 195 -7.98 -20.17 -26.16
N VAL A 196 -7.44 -21.16 -25.45
CA VAL A 196 -6.15 -21.77 -25.83
C VAL A 196 -6.49 -23.08 -26.55
N ASP A 197 -6.67 -23.01 -27.87
CA ASP A 197 -6.78 -24.19 -28.71
C ASP A 197 -5.35 -24.73 -28.94
N ALA A 198 -4.98 -25.73 -28.12
CA ALA A 198 -3.75 -26.52 -28.16
C ALA A 198 -2.44 -25.81 -27.76
N ILE A 199 -1.79 -26.35 -26.73
CA ILE A 199 -0.33 -26.24 -26.59
C ILE A 199 0.24 -27.21 -27.61
N SER A 200 0.89 -26.68 -28.65
CA SER A 200 1.62 -27.50 -29.63
C SER A 200 2.81 -28.16 -28.94
N ASP A 201 2.74 -29.47 -28.72
CA ASP A 201 3.91 -30.31 -28.45
C ASP A 201 4.76 -30.38 -29.73
N GLN A 202 5.67 -29.43 -29.89
CA GLN A 202 6.81 -29.59 -30.79
C GLN A 202 8.09 -29.36 -29.99
N VAL A 203 8.61 -30.48 -29.51
CA VAL A 203 10.03 -30.73 -29.22
C VAL A 203 10.78 -30.85 -30.55
#